data_AF-A0A9P9YST7-F1
#
_entry.id   AF-A0A9P9YST7-F1
#
_cell.length_a   1.000
_cell.length_b   1.000
_cell.length_c   1.000
_cell.angle_alpha   90.00
_cell.angle_beta   90.00
_cell.angle_gamma   90.00
#
_symmetry.space_group_name_H-M   'P 1'
#
loop_
_entity.id
_entity.type
_entity.pdbx_description
1 polymer ?
#
loop_
_entity_poly.entity_id
_entity_poly.type
_entity_poly.pdbx_seq_one_letter_code
_entity_poly.pdbx_strand_id
1 'polypeptide(L)'
;MNYIPFGEKSISICVKLYQTTATEDPVVQEQILHDIVKALRTPLAMKYKCLSSSTWKLAISSLISVLHTGLKVARAKPQHFASLWDDLADTLDKFLFPASVCTIEDRGLEEIVLDETIDCQVIELLRDEVLPHAHEMPHQFIMQIVVLLNKGSIHSASDTNICYESDWKLREIFAKTCFETLLQFSLLEDHANANNNRLNANLLAAGAAGAGGKDFAGRLAVTALLHRFQEVLKRFNDDERQSGKCPLPR
;
A
#
# COMPACT_ATOMS: atom_id res chain seq x y z
N MET A 1 -22.06 -17.96 23.26
CA MET A 1 -22.34 -17.36 21.93
C MET A 1 -21.04 -17.32 21.15
N ASN A 2 -20.97 -17.95 19.98
CA ASN A 2 -19.77 -17.91 19.16
C ASN A 2 -19.85 -16.69 18.22
N TYR A 3 -19.35 -15.55 18.67
CA TYR A 3 -19.50 -14.27 17.97
C TYR A 3 -18.64 -14.18 16.69
N ILE A 4 -17.58 -14.98 16.58
CA ILE A 4 -16.66 -14.97 15.43
C ILE A 4 -17.38 -15.46 14.15
N PRO A 5 -17.99 -16.67 14.09
CA PRO A 5 -18.72 -17.11 12.90
C PRO A 5 -19.86 -16.17 12.48
N PHE A 6 -20.54 -15.56 13.46
CA PHE A 6 -21.61 -14.59 13.18
C PHE A 6 -21.06 -13.31 12.52
N GLY A 7 -19.95 -12.77 13.06
CA GLY A 7 -19.27 -11.61 12.49
C GLY A 7 -18.77 -11.89 11.07
N GLU A 8 -18.10 -13.02 10.87
CA GLU A 8 -17.57 -13.42 9.55
C GLU A 8 -18.68 -13.63 8.52
N LYS A 9 -19.80 -14.24 8.94
CA LYS A 9 -20.98 -14.38 8.07
C LYS A 9 -21.60 -13.04 7.71
N SER A 10 -21.69 -12.12 8.68
CA SER A 10 -22.21 -10.76 8.48
C SER A 10 -21.35 -9.97 7.48
N ILE A 11 -20.02 -10.01 7.62
CA ILE A 11 -19.09 -9.40 6.66
C ILE A 11 -19.34 -9.96 5.25
N SER A 12 -19.41 -11.29 5.12
CA SER A 12 -19.62 -11.95 3.83
C SER A 12 -20.93 -11.55 3.15
N ILE A 13 -22.01 -11.36 3.92
CA ILE A 13 -23.31 -10.91 3.39
C ILE A 13 -23.24 -9.44 3.00
N CYS A 14 -22.62 -8.60 3.84
CA CYS A 14 -22.44 -7.17 3.57
C CYS A 14 -21.71 -6.91 2.24
N VAL A 15 -20.60 -7.61 1.99
CA VAL A 15 -19.86 -7.52 0.72
C VAL A 15 -20.74 -7.86 -0.48
N LYS A 16 -21.48 -8.98 -0.41
CA LYS A 16 -22.36 -9.42 -1.50
C LYS A 16 -23.46 -8.40 -1.80
N LEU A 17 -24.10 -7.87 -0.76
CA LEU A 17 -25.14 -6.85 -0.91
C LEU A 17 -24.56 -5.56 -1.52
N TYR A 18 -23.41 -5.11 -1.02
CA TYR A 18 -22.76 -3.91 -1.55
C TYR A 18 -22.40 -4.07 -3.02
N GLN A 19 -21.82 -5.20 -3.43
CA GLN A 19 -21.43 -5.43 -4.84
C GLN A 19 -22.59 -5.34 -5.83
N THR A 20 -23.81 -5.71 -5.42
CA THR A 20 -24.99 -5.63 -6.27
C THR A 20 -25.72 -4.29 -6.19
N THR A 21 -25.43 -3.46 -5.19
CA THR A 21 -26.18 -2.22 -4.90
C THR A 21 -25.32 -0.96 -4.85
N ALA A 22 -24.01 -1.06 -5.07
CA ALA A 22 -23.05 0.03 -4.87
C ALA A 22 -23.38 1.31 -5.65
N THR A 23 -24.06 1.20 -6.79
CA THR A 23 -24.44 2.34 -7.64
C THR A 23 -25.79 2.96 -7.28
N GLU A 24 -26.61 2.29 -6.47
CA GLU A 24 -27.93 2.74 -6.08
C GLU A 24 -27.83 4.02 -5.23
N ASP A 25 -28.70 5.00 -5.52
CA ASP A 25 -28.62 6.32 -4.89
C ASP A 25 -28.72 6.29 -3.35
N PRO A 26 -29.59 5.48 -2.72
CA PRO A 26 -29.62 5.38 -1.26
C PRO A 26 -28.29 4.88 -0.68
N VAL A 27 -27.62 3.93 -1.35
CA VAL A 27 -26.35 3.35 -0.91
C VAL A 27 -25.21 4.36 -1.01
N VAL A 28 -25.23 5.20 -2.04
CA VAL A 28 -24.25 6.29 -2.21
C VAL A 28 -24.51 7.41 -1.20
N GLN A 29 -25.77 7.84 -1.04
CA GLN A 29 -26.15 8.94 -0.16
C GLN A 29 -25.81 8.63 1.30
N GLU A 30 -26.05 7.41 1.75
CA GLU A 30 -25.70 6.93 3.08
C GLU A 30 -24.21 6.52 3.21
N GLN A 31 -23.39 6.75 2.18
CA GLN A 31 -21.94 6.53 2.20
C GLN A 31 -21.56 5.10 2.65
N ILE A 32 -22.33 4.07 2.27
CA ILE A 32 -22.18 2.70 2.78
C ILE A 32 -20.76 2.13 2.55
N LEU A 33 -20.09 2.54 1.46
CA LEU A 33 -18.68 2.19 1.23
C LEU A 33 -17.78 2.63 2.40
N HIS A 34 -17.97 3.85 2.90
CA HIS A 34 -17.20 4.41 4.00
C HIS A 34 -17.46 3.66 5.30
N ASP A 35 -18.72 3.32 5.57
CA ASP A 35 -19.09 2.53 6.74
C ASP A 35 -18.49 1.13 6.72
N ILE A 36 -18.43 0.49 5.55
CA ILE A 36 -17.73 -0.79 5.37
C ILE A 36 -16.24 -0.63 5.70
N VAL A 37 -15.56 0.39 5.15
CA VAL A 37 -14.14 0.66 5.44
C VAL A 37 -13.92 0.85 6.95
N LYS A 38 -14.76 1.65 7.62
CA LYS A 38 -14.69 1.88 9.07
C LYS A 38 -14.90 0.59 9.87
N ALA A 39 -15.88 -0.22 9.51
CA ALA A 39 -16.15 -1.49 10.18
C ALA A 39 -14.98 -2.47 10.05
N LEU A 40 -14.39 -2.56 8.86
CA LEU A 40 -13.25 -3.46 8.59
C LEU A 40 -11.93 -2.96 9.17
N ARG A 41 -11.77 -1.65 9.42
CA ARG A 41 -10.55 -1.06 9.99
C ARG A 41 -10.09 -1.72 11.29
N THR A 42 -11.02 -2.07 12.18
CA THR A 42 -10.69 -2.67 13.48
C THR A 42 -10.01 -4.04 13.36
N PRO A 43 -10.63 -5.07 12.73
CA PRO A 43 -9.96 -6.35 12.56
C PRO A 43 -8.68 -6.26 11.73
N LEU A 44 -8.60 -5.35 10.76
CA LEU A 44 -7.40 -5.13 9.95
C LEU A 44 -6.23 -4.54 10.76
N ALA A 45 -6.48 -3.54 11.59
CA ALA A 45 -5.47 -2.98 12.50
C ALA A 45 -5.02 -3.99 13.56
N MET A 46 -5.82 -5.03 13.80
CA MET A 46 -5.53 -6.14 14.73
C MET A 46 -4.99 -7.39 14.02
N LYS A 47 -4.42 -7.30 12.80
CA LYS A 47 -3.96 -8.44 11.98
C LYS A 47 -3.35 -9.60 12.80
N TYR A 48 -2.33 -9.34 13.62
CA TYR A 48 -1.69 -10.39 14.45
C TYR A 48 -2.18 -10.46 15.91
N LYS A 49 -3.26 -9.74 16.23
CA LYS A 49 -3.92 -9.73 17.56
C LYS A 49 -5.39 -10.16 17.53
N CYS A 50 -5.93 -10.49 16.36
CA CYS A 50 -7.28 -11.03 16.25
C CYS A 50 -7.39 -12.36 16.99
N LEU A 51 -8.54 -12.61 17.63
CA LEU A 51 -8.81 -13.89 18.29
C LEU A 51 -8.78 -15.07 17.30
N SER A 52 -9.12 -14.82 16.03
CA SER A 52 -8.97 -15.77 14.94
C SER A 52 -8.28 -15.12 13.75
N SER A 53 -7.31 -15.83 13.15
CA SER A 53 -6.63 -15.38 11.93
C SER A 53 -7.58 -15.32 10.73
N SER A 54 -8.62 -16.15 10.71
CA SER A 54 -9.65 -16.14 9.67
C SER A 54 -10.34 -14.79 9.57
N THR A 55 -10.48 -14.06 10.68
CA THR A 55 -11.28 -12.83 10.73
C THR A 55 -10.60 -11.68 10.00
N TRP A 56 -9.31 -11.42 10.22
CA TRP A 56 -8.61 -10.37 9.49
C TRP A 56 -8.37 -10.76 8.02
N LYS A 57 -8.13 -12.06 7.74
CA LYS A 57 -7.98 -12.58 6.37
C LYS A 57 -9.27 -12.36 5.57
N LEU A 58 -10.42 -12.64 6.20
CA LEU A 58 -11.73 -12.35 5.61
C LEU A 58 -11.95 -10.84 5.47
N ALA A 59 -11.59 -10.04 6.47
CA ALA A 59 -11.75 -8.59 6.42
C ALA A 59 -10.98 -7.95 5.27
N ILE A 60 -9.72 -8.34 5.03
CA ILE A 60 -8.93 -7.76 3.94
C ILE A 60 -9.42 -8.22 2.57
N SER A 61 -9.76 -9.50 2.43
CA SER A 61 -10.38 -10.02 1.21
C SER A 61 -11.69 -9.29 0.89
N SER A 62 -12.50 -9.03 1.93
CA SER A 62 -13.75 -8.27 1.83
C SER A 62 -13.52 -6.82 1.42
N LEU A 63 -12.52 -6.16 2.01
CA LEU A 63 -12.14 -4.79 1.67
C LEU A 63 -11.70 -4.69 0.20
N ILE A 64 -10.80 -5.57 -0.25
CA ILE A 64 -10.35 -5.62 -1.66
C ILE A 64 -11.55 -5.81 -2.59
N SER A 65 -12.43 -6.77 -2.28
CA SER A 65 -13.61 -7.09 -3.07
C SER A 65 -14.58 -5.91 -3.19
N VAL A 66 -14.78 -5.16 -2.11
CA VAL A 66 -15.63 -3.97 -2.08
C VAL A 66 -14.98 -2.80 -2.83
N LEU A 67 -13.66 -2.62 -2.72
CA LEU A 67 -12.95 -1.52 -3.36
C LEU A 67 -12.89 -1.65 -4.89
N HIS A 68 -12.80 -2.86 -5.45
CA HIS A 68 -12.88 -3.08 -6.91
C HIS A 68 -14.14 -2.47 -7.55
N THR A 69 -15.25 -2.41 -6.80
CA THR A 69 -16.51 -1.78 -7.23
C THR A 69 -16.62 -0.35 -6.69
N GLY A 70 -16.34 -0.17 -5.40
CA GLY A 70 -16.60 1.07 -4.68
C GLY A 70 -15.70 2.23 -5.09
N LEU A 71 -14.45 1.99 -5.50
CA LEU A 71 -13.56 3.07 -5.97
C LEU A 71 -14.10 3.73 -7.25
N LYS A 72 -14.68 2.94 -8.17
CA LYS A 72 -15.32 3.45 -9.39
C LYS A 72 -16.51 4.35 -9.06
N VAL A 73 -17.33 3.93 -8.09
CA VAL A 73 -18.46 4.73 -7.59
C VAL A 73 -17.98 6.02 -6.90
N ALA A 74 -16.94 5.91 -6.07
CA ALA A 74 -16.40 7.04 -5.33
C ALA A 74 -15.82 8.12 -6.24
N ARG A 75 -15.12 7.72 -7.31
CA ARG A 75 -14.64 8.64 -8.35
C ARG A 75 -15.77 9.30 -9.14
N ALA A 76 -16.84 8.56 -9.45
CA ALA A 76 -17.98 9.07 -10.20
C ALA A 76 -18.85 10.05 -9.38
N LYS A 77 -18.87 9.92 -8.05
CA LYS A 77 -19.70 10.73 -7.14
C LYS A 77 -18.87 11.32 -5.98
N PRO A 78 -17.81 12.11 -6.27
CA PRO A 78 -16.79 12.51 -5.30
C PRO A 78 -17.34 13.32 -4.12
N GLN A 79 -18.43 14.08 -4.32
CA GLN A 79 -19.08 14.88 -3.28
C GLN A 79 -19.61 14.05 -2.10
N HIS A 80 -19.88 12.76 -2.30
CA HIS A 80 -20.36 11.85 -1.26
C HIS A 80 -19.23 11.12 -0.54
N PHE A 81 -17.97 11.24 -0.95
CA PHE A 81 -16.90 10.40 -0.41
C PHE A 81 -15.67 11.19 0.06
N ALA A 82 -15.81 12.48 0.35
CA ALA A 82 -14.67 13.30 0.81
C ALA A 82 -13.97 12.71 2.04
N SER A 83 -14.73 12.21 3.03
CA SER A 83 -14.20 11.62 4.27
C SER A 83 -13.71 10.17 4.13
N LEU A 84 -14.04 9.48 3.03
CA LEU A 84 -13.64 8.09 2.80
C LEU A 84 -12.12 7.97 2.71
N TRP A 85 -11.48 8.93 2.03
CA TRP A 85 -10.11 8.79 1.56
C TRP A 85 -9.08 8.74 2.69
N ASP A 86 -9.22 9.60 3.70
CA ASP A 86 -8.32 9.58 4.87
C ASP A 86 -8.48 8.30 5.70
N ASP A 87 -9.73 7.85 5.91
CA ASP A 87 -9.98 6.60 6.64
C ASP A 87 -9.52 5.38 5.85
N LEU A 88 -9.62 5.40 4.52
CA LEU A 88 -9.11 4.33 3.67
C LEU A 88 -7.57 4.28 3.73
N ALA A 89 -6.89 5.42 3.55
CA ALA A 89 -5.43 5.47 3.64
C ALA A 89 -4.92 4.96 4.99
N ASP A 90 -5.52 5.41 6.09
CA ASP A 90 -5.15 4.94 7.43
C ASP A 90 -5.45 3.44 7.63
N THR A 91 -6.57 2.95 7.10
CA THR A 91 -6.91 1.52 7.17
C THR A 91 -5.87 0.66 6.45
N LEU A 92 -5.43 1.09 5.27
CA LEU A 92 -4.38 0.40 4.50
C LEU A 92 -3.02 0.46 5.21
N ASP A 93 -2.63 1.62 5.77
CA ASP A 93 -1.37 1.74 6.51
C ASP A 93 -1.36 0.83 7.75
N LYS A 94 -2.44 0.84 8.55
CA LYS A 94 -2.55 -0.02 9.75
C LYS A 94 -2.57 -1.51 9.44
N PHE A 95 -3.09 -1.91 8.29
CA PHE A 95 -3.06 -3.30 7.86
C PHE A 95 -1.67 -3.73 7.39
N LEU A 96 -1.04 -2.93 6.51
CA LEU A 96 0.24 -3.26 5.90
C LEU A 96 1.42 -3.07 6.85
N PHE A 97 1.27 -2.21 7.85
CA PHE A 97 2.27 -1.93 8.89
C PHE A 97 1.62 -2.04 10.28
N PRO A 98 1.19 -3.26 10.67
CA PRO A 98 0.46 -3.46 11.91
C PRO A 98 1.35 -3.18 13.13
N ALA A 99 0.77 -2.56 14.15
CA ALA A 99 1.46 -2.32 15.42
C ALA A 99 1.75 -3.61 16.22
N SER A 100 1.12 -4.72 15.85
CA SER A 100 1.38 -6.04 16.40
C SER A 100 2.56 -6.69 15.68
N VAL A 101 3.58 -7.09 16.44
CA VAL A 101 4.69 -7.91 15.94
C VAL A 101 4.24 -9.38 15.90
N CYS A 102 4.59 -10.10 14.83
CA CYS A 102 4.39 -11.54 14.70
C CYS A 102 5.73 -12.16 14.33
N THR A 103 6.20 -13.11 15.13
CA THR A 103 7.47 -13.81 14.88
C THR A 103 7.25 -15.11 14.11
N ILE A 104 8.33 -15.66 13.54
CA ILE A 104 8.30 -16.99 12.90
C ILE A 104 7.88 -18.06 13.92
N GLU A 105 8.26 -17.91 15.20
CA GLU A 105 7.91 -18.86 16.25
C GLU A 105 6.40 -18.88 16.54
N ASP A 106 5.72 -17.72 16.44
CA ASP A 106 4.29 -17.61 16.74
C ASP A 106 3.39 -18.22 15.65
N ARG A 107 3.79 -18.09 14.39
CA ARG A 107 2.91 -18.36 13.23
C ARG A 107 3.47 -19.37 12.24
N GLY A 108 4.79 -19.60 12.23
CA GLY A 108 5.47 -20.41 11.25
C GLY A 108 5.78 -19.64 9.96
N LEU A 109 6.89 -20.01 9.30
CA LEU A 109 7.38 -19.33 8.10
C LEU A 109 6.38 -19.39 6.94
N GLU A 110 5.78 -20.55 6.68
CA GLU A 110 4.83 -20.72 5.57
C GLU A 110 3.61 -19.80 5.70
N GLU A 111 3.05 -19.66 6.91
CA GLU A 111 1.92 -18.77 7.16
C GLU A 111 2.31 -17.29 7.05
N ILE A 112 3.53 -16.91 7.41
CA ILE A 112 4.01 -15.54 7.20
C ILE A 112 4.15 -15.23 5.71
N VAL A 113 4.66 -16.16 4.90
CA VAL A 113 4.73 -16.00 3.44
C VAL A 113 3.34 -15.91 2.81
N LEU A 114 2.36 -16.67 3.31
CA LEU A 114 0.97 -16.54 2.89
C LEU A 114 0.38 -15.17 3.28
N ASP A 115 0.66 -14.69 4.48
CA ASP A 115 0.22 -13.36 4.92
C ASP A 115 0.87 -12.24 4.11
N GLU A 116 2.13 -12.39 3.73
CA GLU A 116 2.85 -11.48 2.83
C GLU A 116 2.19 -11.46 1.44
N THR A 117 1.80 -12.63 0.92
CA THR A 117 1.08 -12.73 -0.36
C THR A 117 -0.24 -11.93 -0.32
N ILE A 118 -0.94 -11.95 0.82
CA ILE A 118 -2.16 -11.14 1.02
C ILE A 118 -1.83 -9.65 1.05
N ASP A 119 -0.71 -9.24 1.64
CA ASP A 119 -0.26 -7.85 1.62
C ASP A 119 0.04 -7.37 0.20
N CYS A 120 0.65 -8.22 -0.62
CA CYS A 120 0.90 -7.93 -2.03
C CYS A 120 -0.39 -7.67 -2.81
N GLN A 121 -1.48 -8.40 -2.53
CA GLN A 121 -2.79 -8.17 -3.18
C GLN A 121 -3.32 -6.75 -2.93
N VAL A 122 -3.01 -6.15 -1.78
CA VAL A 122 -3.37 -4.75 -1.50
C VAL A 122 -2.57 -3.81 -2.38
N ILE A 123 -1.27 -4.07 -2.57
CA ILE A 123 -0.43 -3.27 -3.46
C ILE A 123 -0.88 -3.40 -4.91
N GLU A 124 -1.29 -4.59 -5.33
CA GLU A 124 -1.88 -4.83 -6.66
C GLU A 124 -3.18 -4.05 -6.85
N LEU A 125 -4.07 -4.03 -5.85
CA LEU A 125 -5.26 -3.18 -5.88
C LEU A 125 -4.89 -1.69 -6.04
N LEU A 126 -3.87 -1.21 -5.33
CA LEU A 126 -3.41 0.18 -5.48
C LEU A 126 -2.88 0.44 -6.90
N ARG A 127 -2.07 -0.48 -7.43
CA ARG A 127 -1.51 -0.43 -8.79
C ARG A 127 -2.60 -0.41 -9.86
N ASP A 128 -3.66 -1.19 -9.69
CA ASP A 128 -4.64 -1.45 -10.75
C ASP A 128 -5.86 -0.51 -10.65
N GLU A 129 -6.30 -0.14 -9.44
CA GLU A 129 -7.52 0.65 -9.24
C GLU A 129 -7.29 2.06 -8.68
N VAL A 130 -6.14 2.37 -8.09
CA VAL A 130 -5.89 3.71 -7.50
C VAL A 130 -4.98 4.55 -8.38
N LEU A 131 -3.74 4.09 -8.60
CA LEU A 131 -2.70 4.87 -9.26
C LEU A 131 -3.03 5.27 -10.72
N PRO A 132 -3.65 4.42 -11.56
CA PRO A 132 -4.03 4.81 -12.92
C PRO A 132 -5.05 5.96 -12.95
N HIS A 133 -5.84 6.07 -11.89
CA HIS A 133 -6.92 7.04 -11.72
C HIS A 133 -6.60 8.16 -10.74
N ALA A 134 -5.32 8.38 -10.41
CA ALA A 134 -4.90 9.34 -9.40
C ALA A 134 -5.44 10.77 -9.61
N HIS A 135 -5.70 11.16 -10.86
CA HIS A 135 -6.24 12.47 -11.24
C HIS A 135 -7.73 12.67 -10.86
N GLU A 136 -8.47 11.60 -10.58
CA GLU A 136 -9.89 11.61 -10.21
C GLU A 136 -10.08 11.54 -8.68
N MET A 137 -8.99 11.58 -7.91
CA MET A 137 -8.98 11.38 -6.46
C MET A 137 -8.33 12.57 -5.75
N PRO A 138 -8.62 12.79 -4.45
CA PRO A 138 -7.98 13.88 -3.70
C PRO A 138 -6.46 13.71 -3.66
N HIS A 139 -5.73 14.82 -3.91
CA HIS A 139 -4.27 14.79 -3.97
C HIS A 139 -3.63 14.29 -2.67
N GLN A 140 -4.21 14.65 -1.52
CA GLN A 140 -3.76 14.20 -0.20
C GLN A 140 -3.78 12.67 -0.09
N PHE A 141 -4.82 12.02 -0.62
CA PHE A 141 -4.92 10.56 -0.64
C PHE A 141 -3.80 9.93 -1.46
N ILE A 142 -3.56 10.44 -2.67
CA ILE A 142 -2.49 9.92 -3.54
C ILE A 142 -1.12 10.11 -2.90
N MET A 143 -0.88 11.24 -2.22
CA MET A 143 0.35 11.44 -1.45
C MET A 143 0.52 10.41 -0.33
N GLN A 144 -0.55 10.11 0.42
CA GLN A 144 -0.52 9.07 1.46
C GLN A 144 -0.20 7.70 0.86
N ILE A 145 -0.74 7.37 -0.32
CA ILE A 145 -0.43 6.11 -1.02
C ILE A 145 1.04 6.07 -1.46
N VAL A 146 1.60 7.16 -2.00
CA VAL A 146 3.03 7.23 -2.35
C VAL A 146 3.92 7.04 -1.11
N VAL A 147 3.57 7.67 0.02
CA VAL A 147 4.28 7.50 1.29
C VAL A 147 4.20 6.05 1.79
N LEU A 148 3.03 5.43 1.69
CA LEU A 148 2.78 4.03 2.05
C LEU A 148 3.63 3.07 1.20
N LEU A 149 3.66 3.26 -0.12
CA LEU A 149 4.49 2.46 -1.04
C LEU A 149 5.98 2.63 -0.74
N ASN A 150 6.42 3.86 -0.47
CA ASN A 150 7.81 4.12 -0.10
C ASN A 150 8.16 3.47 1.25
N LYS A 151 7.27 3.55 2.25
CA LYS A 151 7.46 2.86 3.54
C LYS A 151 7.60 1.34 3.35
N GLY A 152 6.82 0.76 2.44
CA GLY A 152 6.87 -0.66 2.09
C GLY A 152 8.15 -1.07 1.35
N SER A 153 8.63 -0.25 0.42
CA SER A 153 9.85 -0.55 -0.35
C SER A 153 11.14 -0.50 0.47
N ILE A 154 11.13 0.20 1.62
CA ILE A 154 12.28 0.32 2.52
C ILE A 154 12.43 -0.88 3.46
N HIS A 155 11.32 -1.52 3.86
CA HIS A 155 11.26 -2.57 4.90
C HIS A 155 12.02 -3.87 4.56
N SER A 156 12.67 -3.99 3.40
CA SER A 156 13.62 -5.09 3.14
C SER A 156 15.06 -4.79 3.61
N ALA A 157 15.38 -3.57 4.09
CA ALA A 157 16.77 -3.19 4.32
C ALA A 157 17.09 -2.52 5.65
N SER A 158 16.12 -2.04 6.43
CA SER A 158 16.40 -1.11 7.55
C SER A 158 16.14 -1.70 8.93
N ASP A 159 16.82 -2.80 9.29
CA ASP A 159 17.08 -3.14 10.70
C ASP A 159 18.45 -3.83 10.83
N THR A 160 19.50 -3.01 10.92
CA THR A 160 20.91 -3.41 11.02
C THR A 160 21.36 -3.54 12.48
N ASN A 161 20.56 -4.12 13.37
CA ASN A 161 21.03 -4.49 14.71
C ASN A 161 20.24 -5.66 15.30
N ILE A 162 20.96 -6.77 15.48
CA ILE A 162 20.67 -7.94 16.34
C ILE A 162 20.01 -9.15 15.64
N CYS A 163 20.89 -10.13 15.33
CA CYS A 163 20.77 -11.59 15.43
C CYS A 163 19.79 -12.37 14.52
N TYR A 164 20.36 -13.36 13.82
CA TYR A 164 19.78 -14.41 12.97
C TYR A 164 19.34 -14.00 11.55
N GLU A 165 20.06 -14.55 10.55
CA GLU A 165 19.81 -14.40 9.10
C GLU A 165 18.39 -14.77 8.63
N SER A 166 17.54 -15.32 9.50
CA SER A 166 16.15 -15.67 9.24
C SER A 166 15.18 -14.48 9.28
N ASP A 167 15.52 -13.37 9.94
CA ASP A 167 14.61 -12.21 10.06
C ASP A 167 14.69 -11.25 8.87
N TRP A 168 15.78 -11.27 8.11
CA TRP A 168 16.06 -10.28 7.07
C TRP A 168 15.30 -10.48 5.74
N LYS A 169 14.48 -11.53 5.61
CA LYS A 169 13.81 -11.88 4.34
C LYS A 169 12.29 -12.00 4.40
N LEU A 170 11.65 -11.79 5.55
CA LEU A 170 10.24 -12.15 5.75
C LEU A 170 9.25 -11.36 4.89
N ARG A 171 9.65 -10.20 4.32
CA ARG A 171 8.78 -9.37 3.47
C ARG A 171 9.45 -8.87 2.18
N GLU A 172 10.36 -9.65 1.61
CA GLU A 172 11.09 -9.27 0.39
C GLU A 172 10.15 -9.14 -0.83
N ILE A 173 9.17 -10.03 -0.98
CA ILE A 173 8.20 -9.99 -2.08
C ILE A 173 7.36 -8.72 -1.96
N PHE A 174 6.84 -8.44 -0.76
CA PHE A 174 6.06 -7.23 -0.50
C PHE A 174 6.86 -5.95 -0.77
N ALA A 175 8.11 -5.86 -0.29
CA ALA A 175 8.96 -4.70 -0.52
C ALA A 175 9.26 -4.50 -2.02
N LYS A 176 9.53 -5.60 -2.73
CA LYS A 176 9.69 -5.59 -4.19
C LYS A 176 8.43 -5.11 -4.90
N THR A 177 7.26 -5.64 -4.56
CA THR A 177 5.98 -5.22 -5.16
C THR A 177 5.70 -3.74 -4.91
N CYS A 178 5.99 -3.22 -3.70
CA CYS A 178 5.89 -1.79 -3.39
C CYS A 178 6.83 -0.96 -4.27
N PHE A 179 8.09 -1.38 -4.39
CA PHE A 179 9.10 -0.70 -5.20
C PHE A 179 8.71 -0.68 -6.69
N GLU A 180 8.35 -1.83 -7.25
CA GLU A 180 7.94 -1.95 -8.65
C GLU A 180 6.72 -1.08 -8.95
N THR A 181 5.73 -1.06 -8.05
CA THR A 181 4.54 -0.23 -8.19
C THR A 181 4.89 1.27 -8.14
N LEU A 182 5.75 1.67 -7.20
CA LEU A 182 6.22 3.06 -7.09
C LEU A 182 7.01 3.50 -8.35
N LEU A 183 7.86 2.61 -8.86
CA LEU A 183 8.65 2.83 -10.07
C LEU A 183 7.75 2.95 -11.30
N GLN A 184 6.81 2.03 -11.48
CA GLN A 184 5.83 2.09 -12.57
C GLN A 184 5.04 3.39 -12.53
N PHE A 185 4.54 3.80 -11.37
CA PHE A 185 3.82 5.06 -11.22
C PHE A 185 4.68 6.28 -11.57
N SER A 186 5.95 6.28 -11.15
CA SER A 186 6.90 7.35 -11.46
C SER A 186 7.21 7.45 -12.97
N LEU A 187 7.27 6.32 -13.67
CA LEU A 187 7.57 6.27 -15.11
C LEU A 187 6.33 6.53 -15.99
N LEU A 188 5.12 6.24 -15.50
CA LEU A 188 3.88 6.49 -16.23
C LEU A 188 3.59 7.98 -16.45
N GLU A 189 4.25 8.89 -15.70
CA GLU A 189 4.20 10.33 -15.95
C GLU A 189 4.75 10.73 -17.33
N ASP A 190 5.71 9.98 -17.89
CA ASP A 190 6.32 10.31 -19.18
C ASP A 190 5.44 9.95 -20.39
N HIS A 191 4.57 8.94 -20.27
CA HIS A 191 3.83 8.43 -21.44
C HIS A 191 2.53 9.18 -21.76
N ALA A 192 1.90 9.84 -20.79
CA ALA A 192 0.67 10.61 -21.05
C ALA A 192 0.93 11.94 -21.79
N ASN A 193 2.15 12.48 -21.71
CA ASN A 193 2.56 13.72 -22.39
C ASN A 193 3.42 13.48 -23.65
N ALA A 194 3.82 12.24 -23.96
CA ALA A 194 4.73 11.93 -25.06
C ALA A 194 4.18 12.21 -26.49
N ASN A 195 2.90 12.55 -26.65
CA ASN A 195 2.35 12.97 -27.94
C ASN A 195 2.56 14.46 -28.26
N ASN A 196 3.18 15.26 -27.38
CA ASN A 196 3.61 16.61 -27.73
C ASN A 196 4.97 16.96 -27.10
N ASN A 197 5.99 16.95 -27.96
CA ASN A 197 7.33 17.53 -27.79
C ASN A 197 8.36 16.83 -26.89
N ARG A 198 9.26 16.12 -27.58
CA ARG A 198 10.73 16.20 -27.49
C ARG A 198 11.34 16.64 -26.14
N LEU A 199 12.05 15.69 -25.53
CA LEU A 199 13.37 15.84 -24.88
C LEU A 199 13.66 17.26 -24.37
N ASN A 200 13.33 17.56 -23.11
CA ASN A 200 13.94 18.69 -22.44
C ASN A 200 14.36 18.33 -21.01
N ALA A 201 15.64 18.02 -20.88
CA ALA A 201 16.37 17.75 -19.65
C ALA A 201 16.58 19.03 -18.82
N ASN A 202 15.50 19.73 -18.46
CA ASN A 202 15.54 20.99 -17.70
C ASN A 202 14.45 21.04 -16.60
N LEU A 203 14.24 19.93 -15.88
CA LEU A 203 13.24 19.82 -14.80
C LEU A 203 13.67 20.42 -13.45
N LEU A 204 14.77 21.18 -13.38
CA LEU A 204 15.29 21.77 -12.14
C LEU A 204 15.12 23.29 -12.03
N ALA A 205 14.47 23.97 -12.98
CA ALA A 205 14.28 25.41 -12.89
C ALA A 205 12.98 25.89 -13.52
N ALA A 206 11.96 26.12 -12.69
CA ALA A 206 11.06 27.29 -12.75
C ALA A 206 9.90 27.09 -11.77
N GLY A 207 9.74 28.05 -10.86
CA GLY A 207 8.69 28.04 -9.86
C GLY A 207 7.30 28.34 -10.43
N ALA A 208 6.32 28.00 -9.57
CA ALA A 208 5.04 28.69 -9.40
C ALA A 208 4.25 29.06 -10.66
N ALA A 209 3.37 28.15 -11.09
CA ALA A 209 1.92 28.36 -11.20
C ALA A 209 1.30 27.24 -12.05
N GLY A 210 0.54 26.34 -11.43
CA GLY A 210 -0.40 25.46 -12.14
C GLY A 210 0.01 24.01 -12.41
N ALA A 211 0.98 23.44 -11.68
CA ALA A 211 1.25 22.00 -11.75
C ALA A 211 0.13 21.22 -11.02
N GLY A 212 -0.68 20.47 -11.75
CA GLY A 212 -1.71 19.60 -11.19
C GLY A 212 -1.11 18.61 -10.19
N GLY A 213 -1.89 18.16 -9.19
CA GLY A 213 -1.36 17.33 -8.10
C GLY A 213 -0.78 15.98 -8.52
N LYS A 214 -1.06 15.54 -9.75
CA LYS A 214 -0.45 14.36 -10.35
C LYS A 214 1.08 14.55 -10.51
N ASP A 215 1.51 15.65 -11.13
CA ASP A 215 2.93 16.00 -11.32
C ASP A 215 3.70 16.11 -9.99
N PHE A 216 3.02 16.49 -8.91
CA PHE A 216 3.62 16.59 -7.59
C PHE A 216 3.83 15.21 -6.95
N ALA A 217 2.85 14.30 -7.11
CA ALA A 217 2.92 12.95 -6.57
C ALA A 217 4.01 12.10 -7.25
N GLY A 218 4.17 12.19 -8.58
CA GLY A 218 5.26 11.48 -9.24
C GLY A 218 6.64 12.10 -8.99
N ARG A 219 6.76 13.43 -8.86
CA ARG A 219 8.01 14.05 -8.35
C ARG A 219 8.37 13.53 -6.96
N LEU A 220 7.39 13.36 -6.07
CA LEU A 220 7.62 12.79 -4.74
C LEU A 220 8.06 11.32 -4.85
N ALA A 221 7.43 10.54 -5.73
CA ALA A 221 7.80 9.15 -5.97
C ALA A 221 9.23 9.02 -6.53
N VAL A 222 9.61 9.84 -7.51
CA VAL A 222 10.98 9.93 -8.04
C VAL A 222 11.97 10.34 -6.95
N THR A 223 11.64 11.35 -6.14
CA THR A 223 12.50 11.79 -5.03
C THR A 223 12.71 10.66 -4.02
N ALA A 224 11.65 9.93 -3.69
CA ALA A 224 11.71 8.77 -2.80
C ALA A 224 12.59 7.65 -3.39
N LEU A 225 12.47 7.35 -4.68
CA LEU A 225 13.31 6.37 -5.39
C LEU A 225 14.79 6.79 -5.40
N LEU A 226 15.09 8.06 -5.69
CA LEU A 226 16.46 8.59 -5.70
C LEU A 226 17.10 8.52 -4.31
N HIS A 227 16.37 8.91 -3.27
CA HIS A 227 16.82 8.78 -1.88
C HIS A 227 17.12 7.32 -1.55
N ARG A 228 16.28 6.39 -2.03
CA ARG A 228 16.49 4.95 -1.83
C ARG A 228 17.72 4.43 -2.56
N PHE A 229 17.92 4.79 -3.83
CA PHE A 229 19.13 4.40 -4.58
C PHE A 229 20.39 4.94 -3.90
N GLN A 230 20.36 6.19 -3.40
CA GLN A 230 21.46 6.77 -2.66
C GLN A 230 21.76 6.00 -1.37
N GLU A 231 20.73 5.61 -0.61
CA GLU A 231 20.89 4.83 0.62
C GLU A 231 21.51 3.45 0.34
N VAL A 232 21.04 2.75 -0.70
CA VAL A 232 21.57 1.44 -1.11
C VAL A 232 23.03 1.55 -1.54
N LEU A 233 23.37 2.53 -2.37
CA LEU A 233 24.75 2.77 -2.80
C LEU A 233 25.68 3.13 -1.63
N LYS A 234 25.19 3.92 -0.67
CA LYS A 234 25.95 4.27 0.52
C LYS A 234 26.24 3.03 1.37
N ARG A 235 25.23 2.19 1.62
CA ARG A 235 25.40 0.94 2.37
C ARG A 235 26.34 -0.03 1.68
N PHE A 236 26.19 -0.22 0.37
CA PHE A 236 27.11 -1.04 -0.40
C PHE A 236 28.57 -0.58 -0.25
N ASN A 237 28.81 0.74 -0.28
CA ASN A 237 30.15 1.29 -0.05
C ASN A 237 30.65 1.06 1.38
N ASP A 238 29.79 1.23 2.38
CA ASP A 238 30.11 1.00 3.79
C ASP A 238 30.43 -0.49 4.05
N ASP A 239 29.66 -1.40 3.45
CA ASP A 239 29.85 -2.85 3.54
C ASP A 239 31.17 -3.28 2.87
N GLU A 240 31.46 -2.79 1.68
CA GLU A 240 32.73 -3.04 0.98
C GLU A 240 33.94 -2.52 1.78
N ARG A 241 33.81 -1.36 2.45
CA ARG A 241 34.86 -0.83 3.33
C ARG A 241 35.07 -1.70 4.57
N GLN A 242 34.01 -2.28 5.13
CA GLN A 242 34.05 -3.14 6.30
C GLN A 242 34.49 -4.58 5.96
N SER A 243 34.29 -5.03 4.71
CA SER A 243 34.75 -6.33 4.19
C SER A 243 36.28 -6.43 4.06
N GLY A 244 37.01 -5.36 4.37
CA GLY A 244 38.47 -5.31 4.33
C GLY A 244 39.19 -6.19 5.36
N LYS A 245 39.61 -7.39 4.91
CA LYS A 245 40.74 -8.24 5.38
C LYS A 245 40.47 -9.22 6.54
N CYS A 246 39.99 -10.41 6.21
CA CYS A 246 40.40 -11.64 6.90
C CYS A 246 41.42 -12.36 5.98
N PRO A 247 42.72 -12.46 6.33
CA PRO A 247 43.65 -13.23 5.52
C PRO A 247 43.27 -14.71 5.58
N LEU A 248 43.27 -15.39 4.43
CA LEU A 248 43.07 -16.84 4.34
C LEU A 248 44.04 -17.57 5.29
N PRO A 249 43.59 -18.56 6.06
CA PRO A 249 44.47 -19.36 6.90
C PRO A 249 45.54 -20.01 6.02
N ARG A 250 46.82 -19.82 6.39
CA ARG A 250 47.94 -20.56 5.81
C ARG A 250 48.08 -21.93 6.45
#